data_AF-A0A1H1A4J0-F1
#
_entry.id   AF-A0A1H1A4J0-F1
#
_cell.length_a   1.000
_cell.length_b   1.000
_cell.length_c   1.000
_cell.angle_alpha   90.00
_cell.angle_beta   90.00
_cell.angle_gamma   90.00
#
_symmetry.space_group_name_H-M   'P 1'
#
loop_
_entity.id
_entity.type
_entity.pdbx_description
1 polymer ?
#
loop_
_entity_poly.entity_id
_entity_poly.type
_entity_poly.pdbx_seq_one_letter_code
_entity_poly.pdbx_strand_id
1 'polypeptide(L)'
;MAPPTIVPTLVKLASALGPSAARAVRNVGPLIAANPEAVRQGRELLERALAARAGNTKEERLRRTVAALREQAVRAETGASSPQEQERASGWVRSADSLQSALGLVQLRSGSARRGDLARLQRRTDDLFAEIFTAAVQDDDAGAGTGTGTGTGTGTG
;
A
#
# COMPACT_ATOMS: atom_id res chain seq x y z
N MET A 1 11.44 22.54 -3.19
CA MET A 1 11.94 21.95 -4.46
C MET A 1 12.32 20.50 -4.15
N ALA A 2 11.46 19.53 -4.47
CA ALA A 2 11.80 18.12 -4.26
C ALA A 2 12.98 17.74 -5.18
N PRO A 3 14.01 17.03 -4.69
CA PRO A 3 15.16 16.71 -5.52
C PRO A 3 14.73 15.85 -6.73
N PRO A 4 15.26 16.11 -7.93
CA PRO A 4 14.80 15.54 -9.20
C PRO A 4 14.97 14.01 -9.34
N THR A 5 15.41 13.31 -8.30
CA THR A 5 15.80 11.88 -8.32
C THR A 5 14.97 10.98 -7.40
N ILE A 6 13.99 11.51 -6.66
CA ILE A 6 13.21 10.70 -5.68
C ILE A 6 12.29 9.68 -6.36
N VAL A 7 11.50 10.09 -7.35
CA VAL A 7 10.55 9.17 -8.02
C VAL A 7 11.26 8.00 -8.71
N PRO A 8 12.35 8.20 -9.49
CA PRO A 8 13.13 7.09 -10.04
C PRO A 8 13.68 6.13 -8.98
N THR A 9 14.10 6.67 -7.82
CA THR A 9 14.61 5.87 -6.70
C THR A 9 13.51 5.02 -6.07
N LEU A 10 12.32 5.59 -5.86
CA LEU A 10 11.16 4.87 -5.35
C LEU A 10 10.69 3.80 -6.34
N VAL A 11 10.68 4.08 -7.64
CA VAL A 11 10.34 3.07 -8.67
C VAL A 11 11.36 1.93 -8.67
N LYS A 12 12.65 2.24 -8.53
CA LYS A 12 13.70 1.21 -8.43
C LYS A 12 13.51 0.35 -7.18
N LEU A 13 13.23 0.95 -6.03
CA LEU A 13 12.94 0.21 -4.80
C LEU A 13 11.67 -0.64 -4.92
N ALA A 14 10.60 -0.11 -5.51
CA ALA A 14 9.35 -0.84 -5.74
C ALA A 14 9.46 -1.98 -6.75
N SER A 15 10.39 -1.90 -7.70
CA SER A 15 10.69 -3.02 -8.59
C SER A 15 11.19 -4.26 -7.85
N ALA A 16 11.82 -4.07 -6.67
CA ALA A 16 12.21 -5.17 -5.80
C ALA A 16 11.02 -5.79 -5.06
N LEU A 17 9.83 -5.18 -5.07
CA LEU A 17 8.57 -5.75 -4.63
C LEU A 17 7.87 -6.46 -5.79
N GLY A 18 7.73 -5.80 -6.95
CA GLY A 18 7.19 -6.45 -8.13
C GLY A 18 6.77 -5.45 -9.21
N PRO A 19 6.32 -5.94 -10.37
CA PRO A 19 5.92 -5.08 -11.47
C PRO A 19 4.69 -4.21 -11.13
N SER A 20 3.74 -4.72 -10.34
CA SER A 20 2.56 -3.95 -9.91
C SER A 20 2.94 -2.79 -8.99
N ALA A 21 3.81 -3.04 -8.00
CA ALA A 21 4.33 -2.01 -7.11
C ALA A 21 5.09 -0.91 -7.89
N ALA A 22 5.96 -1.29 -8.83
CA ALA A 22 6.68 -0.33 -9.67
C ALA A 22 5.73 0.53 -10.53
N ARG A 23 4.64 -0.05 -11.05
CA ARG A 23 3.62 0.69 -11.79
C ARG A 23 2.86 1.64 -10.87
N ALA A 24 2.46 1.21 -9.68
CA ALA A 24 1.77 2.07 -8.71
C ALA A 24 2.61 3.31 -8.39
N VAL A 25 3.87 3.12 -8.00
CA VAL A 25 4.79 4.25 -7.71
C VAL A 25 4.98 5.16 -8.92
N ARG A 26 5.03 4.62 -10.14
CA ARG A 26 5.12 5.44 -11.35
C ARG A 26 3.83 6.24 -11.59
N ASN A 27 2.67 5.63 -11.38
CA ASN A 27 1.36 6.26 -11.58
C ASN A 27 1.13 7.40 -10.61
N VAL A 28 1.48 7.23 -9.33
CA VAL A 28 1.38 8.29 -8.33
C VAL A 28 2.64 9.16 -8.24
N GLY A 29 3.65 8.89 -9.06
CA GLY A 29 4.93 9.61 -9.08
C GLY A 29 4.79 11.13 -9.21
N PRO A 30 3.91 11.67 -10.08
CA PRO A 30 3.64 13.10 -10.15
C PRO A 30 3.08 13.69 -8.86
N LEU A 31 2.16 12.99 -8.18
CA LEU A 31 1.59 13.40 -6.89
C LEU A 31 2.67 13.40 -5.79
N ILE A 32 3.48 12.35 -5.74
CA ILE A 32 4.62 12.24 -4.83
C ILE A 32 5.64 13.37 -5.07
N ALA A 33 5.92 13.73 -6.32
CA ALA A 33 6.86 14.80 -6.63
C ALA A 33 6.35 16.19 -6.21
N ALA A 34 5.03 16.38 -6.21
CA ALA A 34 4.37 17.61 -5.81
C ALA A 34 4.25 17.76 -4.28
N ASN A 35 4.20 16.65 -3.53
CA ASN A 35 3.97 16.66 -2.09
C ASN A 35 5.09 15.93 -1.30
N PRO A 36 5.92 16.65 -0.50
CA PRO A 36 6.98 16.04 0.28
C PRO A 36 6.50 15.13 1.42
N GLU A 37 5.26 15.27 1.91
CA GLU A 37 4.67 14.32 2.87
C GLU A 37 4.36 12.98 2.20
N ALA A 38 3.75 13.01 1.02
CA ALA A 38 3.48 11.81 0.22
C ALA A 38 4.76 11.02 -0.11
N VAL A 39 5.89 11.72 -0.30
CA VAL A 39 7.22 11.08 -0.42
C VAL A 39 7.58 10.31 0.85
N ARG A 40 7.42 10.91 2.03
CA ARG A 40 7.77 10.27 3.31
C ARG A 40 6.92 9.04 3.56
N GLN A 41 5.60 9.16 3.43
CA GLN A 41 4.69 8.05 3.65
C GLN A 41 4.92 6.92 2.65
N GLY A 42 5.03 7.25 1.35
CA GLY A 42 5.33 6.27 0.32
C GLY A 42 6.64 5.56 0.57
N ARG A 43 7.69 6.30 0.96
CA ARG A 43 8.98 5.72 1.31
C ARG A 43 8.89 4.81 2.54
N GLU A 44 8.20 5.22 3.60
CA GLU A 44 8.03 4.43 4.82
C GLU A 44 7.29 3.12 4.55
N LEU A 45 6.21 3.16 3.75
CA LEU A 45 5.48 1.98 3.30
C LEU A 45 6.38 1.03 2.51
N LEU A 46 7.18 1.59 1.60
CA LEU A 46 8.08 0.83 0.75
C LEU A 46 9.20 0.17 1.55
N GLU A 47 9.81 0.91 2.48
CA GLU A 47 10.84 0.41 3.38
C GLU A 47 10.30 -0.68 4.29
N ARG A 48 9.07 -0.53 4.84
CA ARG A 48 8.41 -1.59 5.63
C ARG A 48 8.16 -2.85 4.81
N ALA A 49 7.64 -2.70 3.59
CA ALA A 49 7.39 -3.85 2.70
C ALA A 49 8.71 -4.55 2.30
N LEU A 50 9.78 -3.80 2.06
CA LEU A 50 11.10 -4.35 1.77
C LEU A 50 11.73 -5.04 2.98
N ALA A 51 11.60 -4.45 4.17
CA ALA A 51 12.05 -5.05 5.42
C ALA A 51 11.30 -6.35 5.72
N ALA A 52 9.99 -6.39 5.46
CA ALA A 52 9.18 -7.61 5.56
C ALA A 52 9.65 -8.70 4.56
N ARG A 53 10.30 -8.32 3.47
CA ARG A 53 10.93 -9.24 2.52
C ARG A 53 12.28 -9.80 2.99
N ALA A 54 12.78 -9.43 4.16
CA ALA A 54 13.90 -10.13 4.79
C ALA A 54 13.41 -11.49 5.29
N GLY A 55 13.74 -12.57 4.58
CA GLY A 55 13.36 -13.93 4.96
C GLY A 55 14.10 -14.98 4.14
N ASN A 56 14.43 -16.10 4.79
CA ASN A 56 15.30 -17.13 4.20
C ASN A 56 14.62 -17.91 3.07
N THR A 57 13.28 -17.96 3.05
CA THR A 57 12.50 -18.64 2.00
C THR A 57 11.54 -17.70 1.31
N LYS A 58 11.14 -18.02 0.08
CA LYS A 58 10.15 -17.24 -0.68
C LYS A 58 8.80 -17.15 0.07
N GLU A 59 8.41 -18.23 0.74
CA GLU A 59 7.16 -18.31 1.49
C GLU A 59 7.20 -17.46 2.76
N GLU A 60 8.29 -17.52 3.51
CA GLU A 60 8.46 -16.71 4.72
C GLU A 60 8.43 -15.21 4.40
N ARG A 61 9.11 -14.82 3.32
CA ARG A 61 9.06 -13.45 2.81
C ARG A 61 7.64 -13.01 2.46
N LEU A 62 6.88 -13.89 1.82
CA LEU A 62 5.51 -13.59 1.44
C LEU A 62 4.58 -13.48 2.66
N ARG A 63 4.72 -14.37 3.66
CA ARG A 63 4.00 -14.27 4.93
C ARG A 63 4.24 -12.96 5.64
N ARG A 64 5.51 -12.58 5.81
CA ARG A 64 5.88 -11.32 6.45
C ARG A 64 5.35 -10.12 5.70
N THR A 65 5.43 -10.14 4.36
CA THR A 65 4.88 -9.07 3.52
C THR A 65 3.37 -8.95 3.71
N VAL A 66 2.62 -10.05 3.66
CA VAL A 66 1.16 -10.06 3.86
C VAL A 66 0.80 -9.58 5.27
N ALA A 67 1.53 -10.00 6.31
CA ALA A 67 1.32 -9.54 7.67
C ALA A 67 1.52 -8.01 7.80
N ALA A 68 2.61 -7.47 7.23
CA ALA A 68 2.86 -6.04 7.22
C ALA A 68 1.76 -5.25 6.48
N LEU A 69 1.27 -5.77 5.34
CA LEU A 69 0.15 -5.16 4.61
C LEU A 69 -1.15 -5.20 5.42
N ARG A 70 -1.42 -6.30 6.13
CA ARG A 70 -2.58 -6.43 7.01
C ARG A 70 -2.54 -5.39 8.14
N GLU A 71 -1.39 -5.24 8.79
CA GLU A 71 -1.22 -4.22 9.84
C GLU A 71 -1.44 -2.80 9.32
N GLN A 72 -0.99 -2.53 8.09
CA GLN A 72 -1.24 -1.24 7.46
C GLN A 72 -2.71 -1.04 7.10
N ALA A 73 -3.38 -2.08 6.59
CA ALA A 73 -4.80 -2.04 6.28
C ALA A 73 -5.66 -1.82 7.54
N VAL A 74 -5.34 -2.49 8.65
CA VAL A 74 -6.02 -2.29 9.94
C VAL A 74 -5.80 -0.86 10.46
N ARG A 75 -4.59 -0.31 10.30
CA ARG A 75 -4.31 1.09 10.65
C ARG A 75 -5.14 2.06 9.81
N ALA A 76 -5.24 1.83 8.51
CA ALA A 76 -6.08 2.63 7.62
C ALA A 76 -7.58 2.51 7.99
N GLU A 77 -8.05 1.32 8.34
CA GLU A 77 -9.44 1.08 8.76
C GLU A 77 -9.78 1.80 10.06
N THR A 78 -8.85 1.78 11.02
CA THR A 78 -9.03 2.46 12.32
C THR A 78 -8.93 3.98 12.20
N GLY A 79 -8.09 4.47 11.27
CA GLY A 79 -7.89 5.89 11.00
C GLY A 79 -8.85 6.50 9.99
N ALA A 80 -9.76 5.72 9.41
CA ALA A 80 -10.67 6.16 8.38
C ALA A 80 -11.61 7.25 8.91
N SER A 81 -11.69 8.37 8.18
CA SER A 81 -12.55 9.51 8.53
C SER A 81 -13.86 9.50 7.75
N SER A 82 -13.96 8.67 6.69
CA SER A 82 -15.16 8.49 5.89
C SER A 82 -15.60 7.01 5.83
N PRO A 83 -16.91 6.74 5.67
CA PRO A 83 -17.41 5.37 5.44
C PRO A 83 -16.77 4.70 4.21
N GLN A 84 -16.45 5.48 3.18
CA GLN A 84 -15.83 4.98 1.96
C GLN A 84 -14.36 4.57 2.18
N GLU A 85 -13.60 5.31 2.99
CA GLU A 85 -12.25 4.90 3.41
C GLU A 85 -12.31 3.64 4.27
N GLN A 86 -13.27 3.58 5.20
CA GLN A 86 -13.45 2.43 6.07
C GLN A 86 -13.77 1.16 5.27
N GLU A 87 -14.67 1.24 4.29
CA GLU A 87 -15.02 0.12 3.43
C GLU A 87 -13.83 -0.34 2.57
N ARG A 88 -13.07 0.60 2.00
CA ARG A 88 -11.84 0.31 1.25
C ARG A 88 -10.81 -0.41 2.13
N ALA A 89 -10.53 0.14 3.30
CA ALA A 89 -9.55 -0.43 4.23
C ALA A 89 -9.97 -1.81 4.74
N SER A 90 -11.25 -2.00 5.06
CA SER A 90 -11.81 -3.31 5.42
C SER A 90 -11.70 -4.32 4.27
N GLY A 91 -11.83 -3.87 3.02
CA GLY A 91 -11.56 -4.68 1.83
C GLY A 91 -10.12 -5.16 1.74
N TRP A 92 -9.15 -4.32 2.11
CA TRP A 92 -7.74 -4.70 2.17
C TRP A 92 -7.44 -5.69 3.29
N VAL A 93 -8.03 -5.50 4.48
CA VAL A 93 -7.89 -6.45 5.60
C VAL A 93 -8.37 -7.84 5.18
N ARG A 94 -9.58 -7.93 4.60
CA ARG A 94 -10.13 -9.20 4.08
C ARG A 94 -9.23 -9.83 3.01
N SER A 95 -8.65 -9.01 2.14
CA SER A 95 -7.73 -9.49 1.10
C SER A 95 -6.44 -10.04 1.69
N ALA A 96 -5.88 -9.40 2.71
CA ALA A 96 -4.69 -9.87 3.41
C ALA A 96 -4.96 -11.16 4.18
N ASP A 97 -6.10 -11.28 4.86
CA ASP A 97 -6.51 -12.50 5.56
C ASP A 97 -6.67 -13.67 4.58
N SER A 98 -7.30 -13.43 3.42
CA SER A 98 -7.43 -14.44 2.36
C SER A 98 -6.07 -14.92 1.84
N LEU A 99 -5.12 -14.00 1.64
CA LEU A 99 -3.74 -14.34 1.25
C LEU A 99 -3.03 -15.17 2.32
N GLN A 100 -3.23 -14.85 3.59
CA GLN A 100 -2.63 -15.57 4.72
C GLN A 100 -3.19 -17.00 4.82
N SER A 101 -4.50 -17.18 4.68
CA SER A 101 -5.11 -18.51 4.62
C SER A 101 -4.59 -19.33 3.44
N ALA A 102 -4.50 -18.72 2.24
CA ALA A 102 -4.00 -19.40 1.06
C ALA A 102 -2.51 -19.81 1.20
N LEU A 103 -1.68 -18.97 1.83
CA LEU A 103 -0.31 -19.31 2.20
C LEU A 103 -0.23 -20.52 3.15
N GLY A 104 -1.20 -20.65 4.06
CA GLY A 104 -1.33 -21.84 4.90
C GLY A 104 -1.53 -23.12 4.09
N LEU A 105 -2.42 -23.06 3.08
CA LEU A 105 -2.75 -24.19 2.21
C LEU A 105 -1.61 -24.58 1.26
N VAL A 106 -0.80 -23.62 0.81
CA VAL A 106 0.33 -23.88 -0.10
C VAL A 106 1.39 -24.78 0.53
N GLN A 107 1.51 -24.80 1.86
CA GLN A 107 2.41 -25.73 2.58
C GLN A 107 2.07 -27.20 2.35
N LEU A 108 0.81 -27.51 2.06
CA LEU A 108 0.33 -28.87 1.81
C LEU A 108 0.69 -29.37 0.40
N ARG A 109 1.21 -28.48 -0.46
CA ARG A 109 1.58 -28.79 -1.84
C ARG A 109 3.09 -28.93 -1.98
N SER A 110 3.54 -29.71 -2.95
CA SER A 110 4.97 -29.90 -3.25
C SER A 110 5.30 -29.58 -4.71
N GLY A 111 6.59 -29.50 -5.03
CA GLY A 111 7.08 -29.44 -6.41
C GLY A 111 6.65 -28.21 -7.22
N SER A 112 6.22 -28.44 -8.47
CA SER A 112 5.81 -27.38 -9.41
C SER A 112 4.53 -26.66 -9.00
N ALA A 113 3.55 -27.40 -8.44
CA ALA A 113 2.29 -26.84 -7.98
C ALA A 113 2.49 -25.78 -6.90
N ARG A 114 3.29 -26.09 -5.87
CA ARG A 114 3.66 -25.14 -4.80
C ARG A 114 4.30 -23.88 -5.36
N ARG A 115 5.25 -24.02 -6.29
CA ARG A 115 5.94 -22.88 -6.92
C ARG A 115 4.97 -21.99 -7.71
N GLY A 116 4.04 -22.59 -8.45
CA GLY A 116 2.99 -21.89 -9.20
C GLY A 116 2.04 -21.12 -8.29
N ASP A 117 1.62 -21.72 -7.17
CA ASP A 117 0.76 -21.06 -6.19
C ASP A 117 1.48 -19.91 -5.48
N LEU A 118 2.73 -20.11 -5.05
CA LEU A 118 3.53 -19.02 -4.46
C LEU A 118 3.71 -17.85 -5.43
N ALA A 119 3.87 -18.10 -6.73
CA ALA A 119 3.96 -17.05 -7.73
C ALA A 119 2.63 -16.30 -7.92
N ARG A 120 1.49 -17.00 -7.87
CA ARG A 120 0.15 -16.39 -7.91
C ARG A 120 -0.11 -15.53 -6.69
N LEU A 121 0.18 -16.06 -5.49
CA LEU A 121 0.02 -15.34 -4.23
C LEU A 121 0.91 -14.10 -4.19
N GLN A 122 2.16 -14.21 -4.65
CA GLN A 122 3.05 -13.07 -4.74
C GLN A 122 2.48 -11.94 -5.61
N ARG A 123 1.95 -12.24 -6.80
CA ARG A 123 1.32 -11.22 -7.65
C ARG A 123 0.16 -10.53 -6.94
N ARG A 124 -0.71 -11.30 -6.30
CA ARG A 124 -1.86 -10.74 -5.57
C ARG A 124 -1.43 -9.91 -4.35
N THR A 125 -0.34 -10.28 -3.68
CA THR A 125 0.28 -9.45 -2.63
C THR A 125 0.86 -8.16 -3.21
N ASP A 126 1.52 -8.22 -4.37
CA ASP A 126 2.07 -7.03 -5.02
C ASP A 126 0.95 -6.08 -5.50
N ASP A 127 -0.19 -6.61 -5.94
CA ASP A 127 -1.38 -5.85 -6.31
C ASP A 127 -2.03 -5.19 -5.07
N LEU A 128 -2.17 -5.92 -3.97
CA LEU A 128 -2.67 -5.36 -2.70
C LEU A 128 -1.77 -4.24 -2.17
N PHE A 129 -0.45 -4.41 -2.26
CA PHE A 129 0.50 -3.34 -1.94
C PHE A 129 0.27 -2.12 -2.82
N ALA A 130 0.10 -2.30 -4.13
CA ALA A 130 -0.14 -1.22 -5.07
C ALA A 130 -1.41 -0.43 -4.73
N GLU A 131 -2.49 -1.11 -4.36
CA GLU A 131 -3.75 -0.47 -3.93
C GLU A 131 -3.57 0.37 -2.65
N ILE A 132 -3.01 -0.23 -1.60
CA ILE A 132 -2.76 0.45 -0.31
C ILE A 132 -1.83 1.64 -0.49
N PHE A 133 -0.75 1.46 -1.26
CA PHE A 133 0.21 2.52 -1.54
C PHE A 133 -0.42 3.68 -2.30
N THR A 134 -1.23 3.37 -3.33
CA THR A 134 -1.90 4.38 -4.14
C THR A 134 -2.87 5.20 -3.30
N ALA A 135 -3.65 4.54 -2.43
CA ALA A 135 -4.60 5.23 -1.57
C ALA A 135 -3.88 6.11 -0.52
N ALA A 136 -2.85 5.59 0.15
CA ALA A 136 -2.09 6.35 1.13
C ALA A 136 -1.47 7.63 0.55
N VAL A 137 -1.02 7.58 -0.71
CA VAL A 137 -0.47 8.75 -1.41
C VAL A 137 -1.55 9.73 -1.86
N GLN A 138 -2.76 9.25 -2.18
CA GLN A 138 -3.86 10.10 -2.68
C GLN A 138 -4.64 10.79 -1.56
N ASP A 139 -4.82 10.16 -0.40
CA ASP A 139 -5.59 10.72 0.71
C ASP A 139 -4.95 12.03 1.27
N ASP A 140 -3.63 12.21 1.09
CA ASP A 140 -2.90 13.43 1.50
C ASP A 140 -3.11 14.63 0.56
N ASP A 141 -3.50 14.42 -0.70
CA ASP A 141 -3.80 15.51 -1.65
C ASP A 141 -5.18 16.13 -1.32
N ALA A 142 -6.12 15.31 -0.85
CA ALA A 142 -7.47 15.74 -0.46
C ALA A 142 -7.48 16.63 0.80
N GLY A 143 -6.48 16.49 1.69
CA GLY A 143 -6.34 17.27 2.92
C GLY A 143 -5.89 18.73 2.72
N ALA A 144 -5.40 19.10 1.54
CA ALA A 144 -4.95 20.46 1.24
C ALA A 144 -6.07 21.40 0.71
N GLY A 145 -7.30 20.88 0.55
CA GLY A 145 -8.35 21.50 -0.25
C GLY A 145 -9.61 22.01 0.44
N THR A 146 -9.75 21.97 1.77
CA THR A 146 -10.96 22.49 2.45
C THR A 146 -10.66 23.13 3.80
N GLY A 147 -10.12 24.35 3.75
CA GLY A 147 -9.96 25.24 4.89
C GLY A 147 -10.27 26.69 4.52
N THR A 148 -11.28 26.94 3.70
CA THR A 148 -11.77 28.30 3.41
C THR A 148 -13.27 28.24 3.10
N GLY A 149 -14.07 28.24 4.16
CA GLY A 149 -15.51 28.41 4.12
C GLY A 149 -15.91 29.38 5.22
N THR A 150 -15.69 30.66 4.94
CA THR A 150 -15.99 31.83 5.76
C THR A 150 -17.45 31.83 6.17
N GLY A 151 -17.74 31.44 7.41
CA GLY A 151 -19.05 31.59 8.04
C GLY A 151 -19.28 33.04 8.50
N THR A 152 -19.43 33.96 7.55
CA THR A 152 -20.00 35.30 7.79
C THR A 152 -21.38 35.37 7.16
N GLY A 153 -22.40 35.41 8.02
CA GLY A 153 -23.81 35.66 7.71
C GLY A 153 -24.60 35.58 9.02
N THR A 154 -24.60 36.61 9.87
CA THR A 154 -25.61 37.69 9.86
C THR A 154 -26.97 37.24 9.31
N GLY A 155 -27.84 36.83 10.23
CA GLY A 155 -29.28 36.62 10.01
C GLY A 155 -30.02 37.18 11.22
N THR A 156 -30.60 38.35 11.00
CA THR A 156 -31.37 39.20 11.91
C THR A 156 -32.65 38.50 12.37
N GLY A 157 -32.98 38.66 13.65
CA GLY A 157 -34.29 38.41 14.25
C GLY A 157 -34.44 39.29 15.48
#